data_AF-A0A951PJX4-F1
#
_entry.id   AF-A0A951PJX4-F1
#
_cell.length_a   1.000
_cell.length_b   1.000
_cell.length_c   1.000
_cell.angle_alpha   90.00
_cell.angle_beta   90.00
_cell.angle_gamma   90.00
#
_symmetry.space_group_name_H-M   'P 1'
#
loop_
_entity.id
_entity.type
_entity.pdbx_description
1 polymer ?
#
loop_
_entity_poly.entity_id
_entity_poly.type
_entity_poly.pdbx_seq_one_letter_code
_entity_poly.pdbx_strand_id
1 'polypeptide(L)'
;MTGQVYRGFLRQLSTGNVVGLLLPPYALSDEQEMVIGRDPSCQIILEPNQYTIVSRRHAVIRPLHSLRNGLAHWEICDLSSANGTYINGHYLKGCHKLQPGDRIELGQGGPQFVFECPHYNPVPLTPPPTPSNLTAAKKTPLISAAAASYQKPDSVTFTQLFPLASTGRDLTQKAFLIPGILTVVFVVLMFAAVGQSAVFNLLLATYLSGAAFFFVYQLCGKSKPLWVLLACALCTSLILVGPILPLFILIFRDILPGKLPNEGEVVSAASLFVRMFFGAGLMEELLKALPVLGAYFLGMLFSSPWRERIGVWEPLDGILLGAASAVGFTLLETLGQYVPEIMNNVTLQAGEGQLLGLQLLIPRILGSVVGHMAYSGYLGYFIGLSILKPSKRWRILSVGYLCAATLHALWNATGYVSPLLLAVVGVLSYAFLASAILKARALSPTRSQNFATRFSGN
;
A
#
# COMPACT_ATOMS: atom_id res chain seq x y z
N MET A 1 40.78 46.11 -15.42
CA MET A 1 39.73 45.26 -16.02
C MET A 1 38.92 44.67 -14.88
N THR A 2 37.79 45.27 -14.55
CA THR A 2 36.87 44.80 -13.50
C THR A 2 36.10 43.60 -14.03
N GLY A 3 36.42 42.40 -13.55
CA GLY A 3 35.73 41.18 -13.93
C GLY A 3 34.25 41.23 -13.55
N GLN A 4 33.37 41.20 -14.55
CA GLN A 4 31.93 41.13 -14.33
C GLN A 4 31.57 39.72 -13.83
N VAL A 5 31.04 39.61 -12.62
CA VAL A 5 30.56 38.33 -12.07
C VAL A 5 29.06 38.22 -12.36
N TYR A 6 28.69 37.26 -13.21
CA TYR A 6 27.30 36.93 -13.51
C TYR A 6 26.86 35.81 -12.58
N ARG A 7 25.71 35.95 -11.91
CA ARG A 7 25.12 34.89 -11.08
C ARG A 7 23.78 34.48 -11.67
N GLY A 8 23.65 33.19 -11.98
CA GLY A 8 22.42 32.61 -12.47
C GLY A 8 21.46 32.32 -11.33
N PHE A 9 20.18 32.60 -11.54
CA PHE A 9 19.10 32.29 -10.61
C PHE A 9 17.94 31.62 -11.33
N LEU A 10 17.27 30.70 -10.66
CA LEU A 10 15.94 30.23 -11.05
C LEU A 10 14.89 30.77 -10.10
N ARG A 11 13.96 31.55 -10.64
CA ARG A 11 12.79 32.03 -9.89
C ARG A 11 11.58 31.18 -10.24
N GLN A 12 10.98 30.57 -9.24
CA GLN A 12 9.72 29.84 -9.43
C GLN A 12 8.56 30.81 -9.67
N LEU A 13 7.78 30.57 -10.71
CA LEU A 13 6.53 31.26 -10.99
C LEU A 13 5.38 30.56 -10.27
N SER A 14 4.50 31.32 -9.61
CA SER A 14 3.36 30.78 -8.87
C SER A 14 2.39 30.07 -9.81
N THR A 15 2.22 28.76 -9.64
CA THR A 15 1.18 27.96 -10.30
C THR A 15 -0.04 27.87 -9.38
N GLY A 16 -0.97 28.82 -9.49
CA GLY A 16 -2.32 28.79 -8.87
C GLY A 16 -2.50 29.64 -7.60
N ASN A 17 -3.45 30.58 -7.67
CA ASN A 17 -4.16 31.38 -6.63
C ASN A 17 -3.48 31.86 -5.34
N VAL A 18 -2.17 31.70 -5.14
CA VAL A 18 -1.44 32.39 -4.07
C VAL A 18 -0.80 33.64 -4.65
N VAL A 19 -1.51 34.76 -4.54
CA VAL A 19 -0.88 36.08 -4.60
C VAL A 19 -0.13 36.27 -3.28
N GLY A 20 1.19 36.42 -3.34
CA GLY A 20 1.90 37.23 -2.34
C GLY A 20 2.87 36.55 -1.37
N LEU A 21 3.50 35.42 -1.70
CA LEU A 21 4.80 35.08 -1.11
C LEU A 21 5.78 34.75 -2.24
N LEU A 22 6.66 35.72 -2.55
CA LEU A 22 7.79 35.51 -3.46
C LEU A 22 8.73 34.49 -2.79
N LEU A 23 8.68 33.22 -3.21
CA LEU A 23 9.69 32.24 -2.81
C LEU A 23 11.08 32.77 -3.23
N PRO A 24 12.11 32.64 -2.38
CA PRO A 24 13.45 33.10 -2.72
C PRO A 24 13.94 32.35 -3.97
N PRO A 25 14.63 33.05 -4.90
CA PRO A 25 15.16 32.42 -6.10
C PRO A 25 16.26 31.41 -5.75
N TYR A 26 16.35 30.31 -6.49
CA TYR A 26 17.41 29.32 -6.37
C TYR A 26 18.67 29.84 -7.07
N ALA A 27 19.74 30.10 -6.31
CA ALA A 27 21.03 30.46 -6.88
C ALA A 27 21.66 29.24 -7.58
N LEU A 28 22.14 29.43 -8.81
CA LEU A 28 22.81 28.38 -9.57
C LEU A 28 24.32 28.40 -9.28
N SER A 29 24.92 27.21 -9.22
CA SER A 29 26.35 27.04 -9.02
C SER A 29 27.12 27.35 -10.32
N ASP A 30 28.24 28.06 -10.17
CA ASP A 30 29.18 28.34 -11.26
C ASP A 30 30.13 27.15 -11.53
N GLU A 31 30.26 26.22 -10.57
CA GLU A 31 31.26 25.14 -10.60
C GLU A 31 30.66 23.74 -10.66
N GLN A 32 29.44 23.56 -10.14
CA GLN A 32 28.81 22.25 -9.95
C GLN A 32 27.49 22.13 -10.68
N GLU A 33 27.16 20.91 -11.12
CA GLU A 33 25.84 20.61 -11.65
C GLU A 33 24.80 20.61 -10.52
N MET A 34 23.62 21.17 -10.82
CA MET A 34 22.48 21.20 -9.90
C MET A 34 21.33 20.43 -10.51
N VAL A 35 20.83 19.43 -9.79
CA VAL A 35 19.68 18.63 -10.20
C VAL A 35 18.41 19.24 -9.59
N ILE A 36 17.39 19.39 -10.43
CA ILE A 36 16.04 19.77 -10.01
C ILE A 36 15.12 18.55 -10.05
N GLY A 37 14.33 18.34 -8.99
CA GLY A 37 13.43 17.19 -8.90
C GLY A 37 12.78 17.02 -7.54
N ARG A 38 12.04 15.92 -7.38
CA ARG A 38 11.35 15.56 -6.12
C ARG A 38 12.20 14.74 -5.14
N ASP A 39 13.36 14.26 -5.55
CA ASP A 39 14.22 13.48 -4.66
C ASP A 39 14.90 14.41 -3.65
N PRO A 40 14.94 14.08 -2.34
CA PRO A 40 15.69 14.86 -1.35
C PRO A 40 17.18 15.00 -1.65
N SER A 41 17.75 14.15 -2.53
CA SER A 41 19.14 14.28 -2.97
C SER A 41 19.37 15.40 -4.01
N CYS A 42 18.32 16.05 -4.51
CA CYS A 42 18.43 17.14 -5.49
C CYS A 42 18.88 18.44 -4.83
N GLN A 43 19.59 19.29 -5.58
CA GLN A 43 20.00 20.62 -5.12
C GLN A 43 18.82 21.59 -5.13
N ILE A 44 17.89 21.42 -6.07
CA ILE A 44 16.62 22.16 -6.13
C ILE A 44 15.49 21.15 -5.90
N ILE A 45 15.01 21.11 -4.66
CA ILE A 45 14.00 20.13 -4.22
C ILE A 45 12.61 20.74 -4.40
N LEU A 46 11.75 20.02 -5.12
CA LEU A 46 10.33 20.35 -5.25
C LEU A 46 9.49 19.43 -4.37
N GLU A 47 8.54 20.02 -3.65
CA GLU A 47 7.68 19.32 -2.69
C GLU A 47 7.05 18.05 -3.29
N PRO A 48 7.40 16.85 -2.78
CA PRO A 48 7.10 15.61 -3.48
C PRO A 48 5.61 15.33 -3.66
N ASN A 49 4.80 15.83 -2.72
CA ASN A 49 3.35 15.66 -2.68
C ASN A 49 2.61 16.73 -3.48
N GLN A 50 3.24 17.89 -3.72
CA GLN A 50 2.64 18.99 -4.47
C GLN A 50 2.93 18.89 -5.97
N TYR A 51 4.15 18.50 -6.35
CA TYR A 51 4.61 18.52 -7.75
C TYR A 51 4.76 17.12 -8.35
N THR A 52 3.70 16.30 -8.28
CA THR A 52 3.73 14.88 -8.70
C THR A 52 4.12 14.64 -10.16
N ILE A 53 3.86 15.63 -11.04
CA ILE A 53 4.26 15.62 -12.46
C ILE A 53 5.79 15.68 -12.65
N VAL A 54 6.53 16.15 -11.64
CA VAL A 54 7.98 16.26 -11.71
C VAL A 54 8.61 14.88 -11.41
N SER A 55 9.60 14.44 -12.18
CA SER A 55 10.37 13.21 -11.88
C SER A 55 11.26 13.38 -10.64
N ARG A 56 11.68 12.26 -10.02
CA ARG A 56 12.58 12.29 -8.84
C ARG A 56 13.85 13.09 -9.10
N ARG A 57 14.53 12.81 -10.21
CA ARG A 57 15.56 13.66 -10.81
C ARG A 57 15.05 14.03 -12.19
N HIS A 58 14.61 15.27 -12.37
CA HIS A 58 13.87 15.67 -13.57
C HIS A 58 14.78 16.24 -14.64
N ALA A 59 15.53 17.26 -14.27
CA ALA A 59 16.48 17.93 -15.15
C ALA A 59 17.75 18.26 -14.38
N VAL A 60 18.83 18.44 -15.11
CA VAL A 60 20.11 18.90 -14.58
C VAL A 60 20.45 20.23 -15.22
N ILE A 61 20.94 21.15 -14.40
CA ILE A 61 21.47 22.43 -14.84
C ILE A 61 22.96 22.41 -14.55
N ARG A 62 23.78 22.62 -15.57
CA ARG A 62 25.23 22.55 -15.44
C ARG A 62 25.91 23.80 -15.98
N PRO A 63 27.01 24.24 -15.35
CA PRO A 63 27.81 25.35 -15.86
C PRO A 63 28.62 24.90 -17.09
N LEU A 64 28.54 25.68 -18.17
CA LEU A 64 29.34 25.52 -19.38
C LEU A 64 30.68 26.27 -19.21
N HIS A 65 31.74 25.53 -18.92
CA HIS A 65 33.11 26.06 -18.87
C HIS A 65 33.79 25.98 -20.25
N SER A 66 33.84 27.09 -21.02
CA SER A 66 35.00 27.41 -21.87
C SER A 66 34.95 28.74 -22.64
N LEU A 67 35.99 29.55 -22.39
CA LEU A 67 36.86 30.28 -23.34
C LEU A 67 36.25 31.32 -24.31
N ARG A 68 36.16 32.56 -23.82
CA ARG A 68 36.85 33.76 -24.38
C ARG A 68 36.70 35.01 -23.52
N ASN A 69 35.65 35.09 -22.69
CA ASN A 69 35.31 36.31 -21.93
C ASN A 69 35.11 36.11 -20.41
N GLY A 70 35.41 34.93 -19.85
CA GLY A 70 35.32 34.68 -18.39
C GLY A 70 33.89 34.67 -17.80
N LEU A 71 32.85 34.53 -18.62
CA LEU A 71 31.45 34.57 -18.18
C LEU A 71 30.87 33.15 -18.04
N ALA A 72 30.38 32.82 -16.83
CA ALA A 72 29.65 31.59 -16.57
C ALA A 72 28.33 31.56 -17.37
N HIS A 73 28.10 30.47 -18.09
CA HIS A 73 26.84 30.18 -18.77
C HIS A 73 26.29 28.86 -18.24
N TRP A 74 24.97 28.70 -18.24
CA TRP A 74 24.32 27.47 -17.82
C TRP A 74 23.61 26.81 -19.00
N GLU A 75 23.53 25.50 -18.96
CA GLU A 75 22.60 24.76 -19.80
C GLU A 75 21.75 23.81 -18.95
N ILE A 76 20.54 23.55 -19.44
CA ILE A 76 19.62 22.59 -18.85
C ILE A 76 19.47 21.37 -19.77
N CYS A 77 19.50 20.19 -19.19
CA CYS A 77 19.28 18.92 -19.88
C CYS A 77 18.20 18.12 -19.15
N ASP A 78 17.27 17.53 -19.89
CA ASP A 78 16.29 16.60 -19.33
C ASP A 78 16.97 15.27 -18.96
N LEU A 79 16.70 14.73 -17.77
CA LEU A 79 17.27 13.47 -17.28
C LEU A 79 16.37 12.26 -17.61
N SER A 80 15.83 12.22 -18.84
CA SER A 80 14.82 11.22 -19.26
C SER A 80 13.61 11.20 -18.34
N SER A 81 13.09 12.39 -18.04
CA SER A 81 11.94 12.57 -17.17
C SER A 81 10.66 11.99 -17.79
N ALA A 82 9.73 11.52 -16.95
CA ALA A 82 8.51 10.86 -17.42
C ALA A 82 7.58 11.80 -18.21
N ASN A 83 7.60 13.10 -17.90
CA ASN A 83 6.70 14.11 -18.49
C ASN A 83 7.43 15.15 -19.33
N GLY A 84 8.75 15.03 -19.49
CA GLY A 84 9.59 15.94 -20.26
C GLY A 84 9.80 17.32 -19.62
N THR A 85 10.86 17.99 -20.07
CA THR A 85 11.14 19.40 -19.77
C THR A 85 10.76 20.27 -20.97
N TYR A 86 10.18 21.44 -20.75
CA TYR A 86 9.78 22.38 -21.79
C TYR A 86 10.49 23.72 -21.57
N ILE A 87 10.98 24.33 -22.65
CA ILE A 87 11.59 25.67 -22.64
C ILE A 87 10.74 26.58 -23.52
N ASN A 88 10.22 27.66 -22.94
CA ASN A 88 9.35 28.62 -23.61
C ASN A 88 8.15 27.94 -24.31
N GLY A 89 7.60 26.89 -23.69
CA GLY A 89 6.46 26.10 -24.20
C GLY A 89 6.83 25.00 -25.22
N HIS A 90 8.10 24.89 -25.62
CA HIS A 90 8.56 23.86 -26.56
C HIS A 90 9.25 22.71 -25.84
N TYR A 91 8.96 21.47 -26.25
CA TYR A 91 9.57 20.27 -25.67
C TYR A 91 11.09 20.26 -25.91
N LEU A 92 11.86 20.09 -24.84
CA LEU A 92 13.32 20.08 -24.87
C LEU A 92 13.85 18.79 -25.50
N LYS A 93 14.61 18.91 -26.59
CA LYS A 93 15.36 17.81 -27.21
C LYS A 93 16.84 18.02 -26.96
N GLY A 94 17.46 17.16 -26.14
CA GLY A 94 18.87 17.30 -25.75
C GLY A 94 19.06 18.35 -24.63
N CYS A 95 20.14 19.12 -24.72
CA CYS A 95 20.44 20.19 -23.77
C CYS A 95 20.17 21.57 -24.40
N HIS A 96 19.76 22.54 -23.58
CA HIS A 96 19.50 23.91 -23.98
C HIS A 96 20.33 24.88 -23.17
N LYS A 97 21.10 25.75 -23.85
CA LYS A 97 21.85 26.83 -23.22
C LYS A 97 20.89 27.92 -22.74
N LEU A 98 20.82 28.13 -21.43
CA LEU A 98 19.89 29.05 -20.79
C LEU A 98 20.22 30.52 -21.13
N GLN A 99 19.19 31.26 -21.51
CA GLN A 99 19.22 32.71 -21.75
C GLN A 99 18.33 33.43 -20.73
N PRO A 100 18.74 34.62 -20.25
CA PRO A 100 17.92 35.39 -19.30
C PRO A 100 16.50 35.60 -19.83
N GLY A 101 15.50 35.24 -19.04
CA GLY A 101 14.09 35.27 -19.40
C GLY A 101 13.51 33.93 -19.85
N ASP A 102 14.33 32.91 -20.08
CA ASP A 102 13.85 31.57 -20.44
C ASP A 102 12.89 31.02 -19.38
N ARG A 103 11.73 30.55 -19.85
CA ARG A 103 10.72 29.88 -19.03
C ARG A 103 10.91 28.38 -19.12
N ILE A 104 11.27 27.78 -18.00
CA ILE A 104 11.44 26.34 -17.85
C ILE A 104 10.18 25.78 -17.21
N GLU A 105 9.57 24.80 -17.84
CA GLU A 105 8.38 24.10 -17.35
C GLU A 105 8.70 22.60 -17.21
N LEU A 106 8.46 22.05 -16.02
CA LEU A 106 8.78 20.66 -15.70
C LEU A 106 7.52 19.80 -15.82
N GLY A 107 7.33 19.18 -16.99
CA GLY A 107 6.10 18.52 -17.40
C GLY A 107 5.02 19.51 -17.82
N GLN A 108 4.24 19.17 -18.85
CA GLN A 108 3.17 20.04 -19.36
C GLN A 108 2.10 20.32 -18.30
N GLY A 109 1.85 21.61 -18.01
CA GLY A 109 1.00 22.09 -16.91
C GLY A 109 1.67 22.02 -15.53
N GLY A 110 2.98 21.79 -15.47
CA GLY A 110 3.76 21.64 -14.24
C GLY A 110 4.30 22.96 -13.67
N PRO A 111 5.18 22.89 -12.65
CA PRO A 111 5.81 24.09 -12.09
C PRO A 111 6.68 24.78 -13.13
N GLN A 112 6.59 26.11 -13.17
CA GLN A 112 7.33 26.97 -14.08
C GLN A 112 8.41 27.77 -13.34
N PHE A 113 9.55 27.96 -14.00
CA PHE A 113 10.67 28.75 -13.50
C PHE A 113 11.12 29.73 -14.57
N VAL A 114 11.61 30.89 -14.17
CA VAL A 114 12.29 31.84 -15.05
C VAL A 114 13.77 31.86 -14.68
N PHE A 115 14.62 31.74 -15.70
CA PHE A 115 16.05 31.95 -15.53
C PHE A 115 16.37 33.45 -15.54
N GLU A 116 17.01 33.90 -14.47
CA GLU A 116 17.46 35.29 -14.28
C GLU A 116 18.99 35.31 -14.18
N CYS A 117 19.63 36.28 -14.81
CA CYS A 117 21.08 36.50 -14.69
C CYS A 117 21.35 38.00 -14.49
N PRO A 118 21.06 38.54 -13.29
CA PRO A 118 21.27 39.95 -13.01
C PRO A 118 22.77 40.30 -13.02
N HIS A 119 23.08 41.46 -13.57
CA HIS A 119 24.43 42.02 -13.57
C HIS A 119 24.76 42.59 -12.19
N TYR A 120 25.83 42.13 -11.54
CA TYR A 120 26.24 42.66 -10.24
C TYR A 120 27.31 43.76 -10.40
N ASN A 121 26.96 45.01 -10.06
CA ASN A 121 27.92 46.07 -9.78
C ASN A 121 28.15 46.13 -8.26
N PRO A 122 29.36 45.85 -7.75
CA PRO A 122 29.65 46.03 -6.32
C PRO A 122 29.66 47.52 -5.98
N VAL A 123 28.72 47.98 -5.15
CA VAL A 123 28.78 49.31 -4.53
C VAL A 123 29.67 49.20 -3.27
N PRO A 124 30.65 50.11 -3.04
CA PRO A 124 31.50 50.05 -1.86
C PRO A 124 30.72 50.28 -0.56
N LEU A 125 31.04 49.51 0.47
CA LEU A 125 30.54 49.66 1.84
C LEU A 125 31.08 50.97 2.46
N THR A 126 30.20 51.88 2.87
CA THR A 126 30.52 52.92 3.86
C THR A 126 29.60 52.77 5.10
N PRO A 127 30.11 53.06 6.31
CA PRO A 127 29.47 52.70 7.58
C PRO A 127 28.34 53.66 7.99
N PRO A 128 27.45 53.28 8.93
CA PRO A 128 26.24 54.02 9.24
C PRO A 128 26.50 55.20 10.19
N PRO A 129 25.77 56.33 10.08
CA PRO A 129 25.67 57.29 11.17
C PRO A 129 24.50 56.94 12.11
N THR A 130 24.80 56.91 13.40
CA THR A 130 23.89 56.78 14.55
C THR A 130 23.25 58.15 14.92
N PRO A 131 22.32 58.25 15.89
CA PRO A 131 21.08 59.01 15.72
C PRO A 131 21.08 60.34 16.47
N SER A 132 20.37 61.34 15.94
CA SER A 132 20.08 62.57 16.68
C SER A 132 18.57 62.79 16.81
N ASN A 133 18.23 63.07 18.05
CA ASN A 133 16.93 63.14 18.66
C ASN A 133 16.45 64.61 18.72
N LEU A 134 15.13 64.78 18.86
CA LEU A 134 14.41 65.89 19.51
C LEU A 134 13.83 67.07 18.66
N THR A 135 12.48 67.03 18.56
CA THR A 135 11.48 68.07 18.97
C THR A 135 11.32 69.35 18.12
N ALA A 136 10.14 69.96 17.93
CA ALA A 136 8.77 69.73 18.41
C ALA A 136 7.71 70.52 17.59
N ALA A 137 6.44 70.09 17.74
CA ALA A 137 5.17 70.83 17.73
C ALA A 137 4.61 71.43 16.41
N LYS A 138 3.29 71.48 16.13
CA LYS A 138 2.04 70.92 16.71
C LYS A 138 0.89 71.34 15.79
N LYS A 139 -0.01 70.42 15.40
CA LYS A 139 -1.51 70.53 15.47
C LYS A 139 -2.20 69.49 14.56
N THR A 140 -3.09 68.75 15.22
CA THR A 140 -3.99 67.67 14.79
C THR A 140 -5.18 68.19 13.94
N PRO A 141 -5.97 67.34 13.24
CA PRO A 141 -6.92 66.46 13.92
C PRO A 141 -6.83 64.97 13.53
N LEU A 142 -7.18 64.15 14.52
CA LEU A 142 -7.29 62.70 14.49
C LEU A 142 -8.47 62.27 13.61
N ILE A 143 -8.21 61.33 12.68
CA ILE A 143 -9.21 60.36 12.25
C ILE A 143 -8.62 58.97 12.51
N SER A 144 -9.14 58.38 13.59
CA SER A 144 -9.40 56.96 13.83
C SER A 144 -8.46 55.94 13.16
N ALA A 145 -7.54 55.41 13.98
CA ALA A 145 -7.04 54.05 13.81
C ALA A 145 -8.20 53.07 14.04
N ALA A 146 -8.94 52.75 12.97
CA ALA A 146 -9.79 51.57 12.96
C ALA A 146 -8.87 50.35 12.91
N ALA A 147 -8.92 49.57 13.98
CA ALA A 147 -8.41 48.22 14.03
C ALA A 147 -8.91 47.47 12.78
N ALA A 148 -8.01 47.22 11.83
CA ALA A 148 -8.26 46.27 10.76
C ALA A 148 -8.30 44.90 11.42
N SER A 149 -9.51 44.49 11.78
CA SER A 149 -9.84 43.10 12.07
C SER A 149 -9.22 42.24 10.97
N TYR A 150 -8.33 41.33 11.37
CA TYR A 150 -7.98 40.17 10.56
C TYR A 150 -9.25 39.30 10.46
N GLN A 151 -10.19 39.70 9.59
CA GLN A 151 -11.20 38.78 9.10
C GLN A 151 -10.49 37.85 8.13
N LYS A 152 -10.16 36.66 8.64
CA LYS A 152 -9.96 35.48 7.81
C LYS A 152 -11.15 35.45 6.84
N PRO A 153 -10.96 35.39 5.52
CA PRO A 153 -12.10 35.29 4.62
C PRO A 153 -12.86 34.01 4.95
N ASP A 154 -14.03 34.15 5.59
CA ASP A 154 -15.00 33.08 5.88
C ASP A 154 -15.75 32.65 4.61
N SER A 155 -15.14 32.81 3.44
CA SER A 155 -15.72 32.36 2.18
C SER A 155 -15.26 30.93 1.90
N VAL A 156 -16.18 30.00 2.15
CA VAL A 156 -15.99 28.61 1.76
C VAL A 156 -16.04 28.55 0.23
N THR A 157 -14.92 28.19 -0.39
CA THR A 157 -14.86 28.03 -1.85
C THR A 157 -15.73 26.87 -2.32
N PHE A 158 -16.24 26.89 -3.56
CA PHE A 158 -17.09 25.81 -4.09
C PHE A 158 -16.41 24.45 -4.03
N THR A 159 -15.08 24.39 -4.15
CA THR A 159 -14.27 23.18 -3.98
C THR A 159 -14.08 22.78 -2.52
N GLN A 160 -14.19 23.70 -1.56
CA GLN A 160 -14.27 23.37 -0.12
C GLN A 160 -15.67 22.93 0.29
N LEU A 161 -16.73 23.48 -0.32
CA LEU A 161 -18.12 23.04 -0.14
C LEU A 161 -18.39 21.68 -0.83
N PHE A 162 -17.75 21.45 -1.99
CA PHE A 162 -17.86 20.22 -2.77
C PHE A 162 -16.47 19.70 -3.16
N PRO A 163 -15.70 19.12 -2.21
CA PRO A 163 -14.34 18.60 -2.44
C PRO A 163 -14.24 17.54 -3.54
N LEU A 164 -15.36 16.89 -3.88
CA LEU A 164 -15.47 15.93 -4.97
C LEU A 164 -15.18 16.56 -6.35
N ALA A 165 -15.51 17.84 -6.55
CA ALA A 165 -15.40 18.51 -7.85
C ALA A 165 -13.95 18.83 -8.28
N SER A 166 -13.02 18.98 -7.33
CA SER A 166 -11.58 19.22 -7.61
C SER A 166 -10.68 18.01 -7.36
N THR A 167 -11.15 17.03 -6.58
CA THR A 167 -10.31 15.94 -6.05
C THR A 167 -10.58 14.61 -6.75
N GLY A 168 -11.42 14.56 -7.80
CA GLY A 168 -11.89 13.31 -8.42
C GLY A 168 -10.77 12.36 -8.90
N ARG A 169 -9.65 12.89 -9.42
CA ARG A 169 -8.47 12.09 -9.79
C ARG A 169 -7.60 11.69 -8.59
N ASP A 170 -7.54 12.50 -7.55
CA ASP A 170 -6.79 12.19 -6.32
C ASP A 170 -7.53 11.19 -5.43
N LEU A 171 -8.86 11.19 -5.48
CA LEU A 171 -9.75 10.27 -4.76
C LEU A 171 -9.60 8.83 -5.26
N THR A 172 -9.44 8.62 -6.56
CA THR A 172 -9.19 7.28 -7.13
C THR A 172 -7.75 6.80 -6.92
N GLN A 173 -6.79 7.72 -6.69
CA GLN A 173 -5.40 7.40 -6.36
C GLN A 173 -5.18 7.12 -4.87
N LYS A 174 -6.04 7.61 -3.97
CA LYS A 174 -5.97 7.30 -2.54
C LYS A 174 -6.58 5.92 -2.26
N ALA A 175 -5.82 5.07 -1.55
CA ALA A 175 -6.05 3.64 -1.35
C ALA A 175 -7.37 3.24 -0.62
N PHE A 176 -8.26 4.18 -0.31
CA PHE A 176 -9.43 3.95 0.55
C PHE A 176 -10.78 4.19 -0.14
N LEU A 177 -10.84 4.85 -1.31
CA LEU A 177 -12.12 5.10 -1.98
C LEU A 177 -12.78 3.79 -2.47
N ILE A 178 -12.00 2.93 -3.12
CA ILE A 178 -12.51 1.67 -3.67
C ILE A 178 -13.04 0.76 -2.54
N PRO A 179 -12.31 0.52 -1.42
CA PRO A 179 -12.86 -0.18 -0.27
C PRO A 179 -14.15 0.44 0.30
N GLY A 180 -14.23 1.78 0.31
CA GLY A 180 -15.43 2.50 0.76
C GLY A 180 -16.64 2.24 -0.13
N ILE A 181 -16.49 2.36 -1.45
CA ILE A 181 -17.56 2.08 -2.42
C ILE A 181 -18.01 0.61 -2.32
N LEU A 182 -17.05 -0.33 -2.26
CA LEU A 182 -17.37 -1.75 -2.10
C LEU A 182 -18.14 -2.01 -0.80
N THR A 183 -17.77 -1.37 0.30
CA THR A 183 -18.51 -1.48 1.57
C THR A 183 -19.95 -1.02 1.41
N VAL A 184 -20.20 0.14 0.79
CA VAL A 184 -21.55 0.62 0.54
C VAL A 184 -22.35 -0.36 -0.32
N VAL A 185 -21.75 -0.89 -1.39
CA VAL A 185 -22.40 -1.88 -2.27
C VAL A 185 -22.79 -3.14 -1.48
N PHE A 186 -21.87 -3.73 -0.71
CA PHE A 186 -22.17 -4.91 0.10
C PHE A 186 -23.27 -4.66 1.13
N VAL A 187 -23.24 -3.50 1.80
CA VAL A 187 -24.30 -3.10 2.75
C VAL A 187 -25.66 -3.03 2.05
N VAL A 188 -25.76 -2.39 0.89
CA VAL A 188 -27.01 -2.31 0.12
C VAL A 188 -27.49 -3.70 -0.31
N LEU A 189 -26.59 -4.56 -0.78
CA LEU A 189 -26.92 -5.93 -1.17
C LEU A 189 -27.38 -6.76 0.03
N MET A 190 -26.78 -6.58 1.21
CA MET A 190 -27.21 -7.26 2.44
C MET A 190 -28.60 -6.83 2.87
N PHE A 191 -28.94 -5.53 2.79
CA PHE A 191 -30.29 -5.05 3.04
C PHE A 191 -31.29 -5.63 2.02
N ALA A 192 -30.90 -5.75 0.75
CA ALA A 192 -31.73 -6.38 -0.28
C ALA A 192 -31.89 -7.91 -0.08
N ALA A 193 -30.94 -8.56 0.60
CA ALA A 193 -30.96 -9.98 0.91
C ALA A 193 -31.67 -10.31 2.24
N VAL A 194 -32.26 -9.33 2.93
CA VAL A 194 -33.05 -9.56 4.14
C VAL A 194 -34.18 -10.54 3.84
N GLY A 195 -34.30 -11.59 4.66
CA GLY A 195 -35.24 -12.70 4.44
C GLY A 195 -34.67 -13.86 3.62
N GLN A 196 -33.51 -13.71 2.96
CA GLN A 196 -32.80 -14.76 2.24
C GLN A 196 -31.48 -15.10 2.93
N SER A 197 -31.55 -15.92 3.98
CA SER A 197 -30.39 -16.22 4.87
C SER A 197 -29.15 -16.72 4.12
N ALA A 198 -29.30 -17.59 3.12
CA ALA A 198 -28.17 -18.09 2.33
C ALA A 198 -27.44 -16.97 1.57
N VAL A 199 -28.20 -16.08 0.91
CA VAL A 199 -27.64 -14.95 0.16
C VAL A 199 -27.02 -13.93 1.11
N PHE A 200 -27.70 -13.62 2.21
CA PHE A 200 -27.17 -12.73 3.25
C PHE A 200 -25.85 -13.24 3.83
N ASN A 201 -25.78 -14.52 4.20
CA ASN A 201 -24.58 -15.14 4.78
C ASN A 201 -23.43 -15.20 3.76
N LEU A 202 -23.71 -15.49 2.49
CA LEU A 202 -22.73 -15.42 1.41
C LEU A 202 -22.16 -14.01 1.26
N LEU A 203 -23.02 -12.99 1.22
CA LEU A 203 -22.60 -11.59 1.13
C LEU A 203 -21.75 -11.18 2.34
N LEU A 204 -22.14 -11.59 3.55
CA LEU A 204 -21.41 -11.33 4.80
C LEU A 204 -20.04 -11.99 4.82
N ALA A 205 -19.98 -13.30 4.54
CA ALA A 205 -18.72 -14.04 4.50
C ALA A 205 -17.78 -13.47 3.43
N THR A 206 -18.31 -13.12 2.25
CA THR A 206 -17.53 -12.52 1.15
C THR A 206 -16.99 -11.15 1.54
N TYR A 207 -17.82 -10.29 2.15
CA TYR A 207 -17.39 -8.98 2.60
C TYR A 207 -16.29 -9.06 3.66
N LEU A 208 -16.52 -9.85 4.72
CA LEU A 208 -15.56 -9.99 5.83
C LEU A 208 -14.24 -10.62 5.36
N SER A 209 -14.31 -11.65 4.50
CA SER A 209 -13.11 -12.26 3.89
C SER A 209 -12.38 -11.28 2.98
N GLY A 210 -13.09 -10.50 2.16
CA GLY A 210 -12.49 -9.49 1.31
C GLY A 210 -11.82 -8.37 2.10
N ALA A 211 -12.45 -7.90 3.17
CA ALA A 211 -11.91 -6.86 4.05
C ALA A 211 -10.66 -7.34 4.80
N ALA A 212 -10.69 -8.54 5.37
CA ALA A 212 -9.53 -9.15 6.04
C ALA A 212 -8.38 -9.40 5.06
N PHE A 213 -8.68 -9.89 3.84
CA PHE A 213 -7.69 -10.05 2.79
C PHE A 213 -7.09 -8.71 2.37
N PHE A 214 -7.91 -7.68 2.18
CA PHE A 214 -7.46 -6.33 1.84
C PHE A 214 -6.49 -5.79 2.89
N PHE A 215 -6.74 -6.04 4.18
CA PHE A 215 -5.81 -5.67 5.24
C PHE A 215 -4.45 -6.37 5.08
N VAL A 216 -4.42 -7.68 4.85
CA VAL A 216 -3.17 -8.42 4.57
C VAL A 216 -2.47 -7.89 3.32
N TYR A 217 -3.23 -7.59 2.26
CA TYR A 217 -2.72 -7.01 1.02
C TYR A 217 -2.01 -5.67 1.25
N GLN A 218 -2.64 -4.77 2.03
CA GLN A 218 -2.07 -3.48 2.39
C GLN A 218 -0.79 -3.62 3.23
N LEU A 219 -0.77 -4.58 4.18
CA LEU A 219 0.41 -4.85 5.01
C LEU A 219 1.58 -5.40 4.19
N CYS A 220 1.31 -6.26 3.19
CA CYS A 220 2.33 -6.79 2.28
C CYS A 220 2.95 -5.69 1.43
N GLY A 221 2.13 -4.76 0.93
CA GLY A 221 2.63 -3.61 0.17
C GLY A 221 3.14 -3.95 -1.23
N LYS A 222 2.78 -5.12 -1.75
CA LYS A 222 3.16 -5.60 -3.08
C LYS A 222 1.93 -5.75 -3.94
N SER A 223 2.03 -5.30 -5.20
CA SER A 223 0.95 -5.48 -6.16
C SER A 223 0.98 -6.90 -6.74
N LYS A 224 -0.19 -7.52 -6.78
CA LYS A 224 -0.46 -8.75 -7.52
C LYS A 224 -1.75 -8.51 -8.32
N PRO A 225 -1.83 -8.93 -9.60
CA PRO A 225 -3.05 -8.72 -10.36
C PRO A 225 -4.25 -9.38 -9.66
N LEU A 226 -5.34 -8.63 -9.49
CA LEU A 226 -6.52 -9.10 -8.76
C LEU A 226 -7.06 -10.43 -9.31
N TRP A 227 -7.04 -10.60 -10.63
CA TRP A 227 -7.49 -11.83 -11.27
C TRP A 227 -6.66 -13.06 -10.88
N VAL A 228 -5.37 -12.91 -10.58
CA VAL A 228 -4.52 -14.02 -10.08
C VAL A 228 -4.94 -14.41 -8.66
N LEU A 229 -5.23 -13.41 -7.82
CA LEU A 229 -5.70 -13.61 -6.45
C LEU A 229 -7.08 -14.32 -6.45
N LEU A 230 -8.01 -13.84 -7.30
CA LEU A 230 -9.32 -14.46 -7.48
C LEU A 230 -9.22 -15.88 -8.06
N ALA A 231 -8.33 -16.11 -9.03
CA ALA A 231 -8.08 -17.45 -9.56
C ALA A 231 -7.52 -18.41 -8.50
N CYS A 232 -6.64 -17.93 -7.62
CA CYS A 232 -6.11 -18.71 -6.50
C CYS A 232 -7.21 -19.12 -5.51
N ALA A 233 -8.08 -18.16 -5.14
CA ALA A 233 -9.25 -18.43 -4.31
C ALA A 233 -10.19 -19.44 -4.97
N LEU A 234 -10.58 -19.20 -6.23
CA LEU A 234 -11.48 -20.08 -6.98
C LEU A 234 -10.90 -21.48 -7.15
N CYS A 235 -9.62 -21.61 -7.46
CA CYS A 235 -8.95 -22.91 -7.58
C CYS A 235 -9.04 -23.70 -6.27
N THR A 236 -8.88 -23.03 -5.12
CA THR A 236 -9.06 -23.67 -3.80
C THR A 236 -10.49 -24.17 -3.64
N SER A 237 -11.49 -23.34 -3.96
CA SER A 237 -12.90 -23.73 -3.88
C SER A 237 -13.22 -24.93 -4.79
N LEU A 238 -12.65 -24.96 -6.01
CA LEU A 238 -12.81 -26.09 -6.93
C LEU A 238 -12.12 -27.37 -6.43
N ILE A 239 -10.96 -27.25 -5.78
CA ILE A 239 -10.29 -28.38 -5.13
C ILE A 239 -11.19 -29.00 -4.05
N LEU A 240 -11.88 -28.17 -3.27
CA LEU A 240 -12.76 -28.63 -2.19
C LEU A 240 -14.04 -29.32 -2.69
N VAL A 241 -14.57 -28.92 -3.84
CA VAL A 241 -15.76 -29.56 -4.44
C VAL A 241 -15.37 -30.72 -5.37
N GLY A 242 -14.12 -30.76 -5.80
CA GLY A 242 -13.60 -31.73 -6.75
C GLY A 242 -13.10 -33.05 -6.13
N PRO A 243 -12.57 -33.96 -6.97
CA PRO A 243 -12.12 -35.29 -6.55
C PRO A 243 -10.81 -35.30 -5.75
N ILE A 244 -10.13 -34.15 -5.63
CA ILE A 244 -8.88 -34.02 -4.89
C ILE A 244 -9.14 -34.12 -3.38
N LEU A 245 -10.21 -33.49 -2.87
CA LEU A 245 -10.52 -33.51 -1.45
C LEU A 245 -10.77 -34.94 -0.91
N PRO A 246 -11.58 -35.81 -1.55
CA PRO A 246 -11.75 -37.20 -1.12
C PRO A 246 -10.43 -37.99 -1.03
N LEU A 247 -9.49 -37.79 -1.97
CA LEU A 247 -8.17 -38.43 -1.92
C LEU A 247 -7.38 -37.97 -0.68
N PHE A 248 -7.43 -36.67 -0.37
CA PHE A 248 -6.79 -36.12 0.83
C PHE A 248 -7.44 -36.63 2.11
N ILE A 249 -8.78 -36.72 2.14
CA ILE A 249 -9.50 -37.29 3.28
C ILE A 249 -9.06 -38.75 3.52
N LEU A 250 -8.98 -39.57 2.47
CA LEU A 250 -8.49 -40.95 2.58
C LEU A 250 -7.09 -41.00 3.22
N ILE A 251 -6.17 -40.17 2.75
CA ILE A 251 -4.78 -40.19 3.25
C ILE A 251 -4.70 -39.64 4.67
N PHE A 252 -5.26 -38.46 4.93
CA PHE A 252 -5.02 -37.72 6.16
C PHE A 252 -5.97 -38.09 7.29
N ARG A 253 -7.17 -38.57 6.98
CA ARG A 253 -8.20 -38.91 7.98
C ARG A 253 -8.42 -40.41 8.15
N ASP A 254 -8.26 -41.21 7.09
CA ASP A 254 -8.48 -42.66 7.18
C ASP A 254 -7.17 -43.45 7.42
N ILE A 255 -6.07 -43.06 6.75
CA ILE A 255 -4.76 -43.73 6.89
C ILE A 255 -3.92 -43.11 8.02
N LEU A 256 -3.77 -41.79 8.01
CA LEU A 256 -3.05 -41.04 9.06
C LEU A 256 -3.96 -40.76 10.26
N PRO A 257 -3.40 -40.43 11.44
CA PRO A 257 -4.18 -40.24 12.66
C PRO A 257 -4.88 -38.87 12.67
N GLY A 258 -5.73 -38.61 11.67
CA GLY A 258 -6.49 -37.36 11.48
C GLY A 258 -8.00 -37.54 11.50
N LYS A 259 -8.51 -38.68 11.99
CA LYS A 259 -9.94 -38.97 12.08
C LYS A 259 -10.65 -37.97 13.00
N LEU A 260 -11.80 -37.44 12.56
CA LEU A 260 -12.61 -36.56 13.40
C LEU A 260 -13.21 -37.32 14.60
N PRO A 261 -13.40 -36.68 15.76
CA PRO A 261 -14.14 -37.26 16.87
C PRO A 261 -15.59 -37.57 16.47
N ASN A 262 -16.12 -38.71 16.89
CA ASN A 262 -17.54 -39.01 16.73
C ASN A 262 -18.36 -38.23 17.78
N GLU A 263 -19.66 -38.03 17.51
CA GLU A 263 -20.56 -37.43 18.50
C GLU A 263 -20.56 -38.23 19.80
N GLY A 264 -20.34 -37.55 20.93
CA GLY A 264 -20.25 -38.16 22.25
C GLY A 264 -18.94 -38.90 22.56
N GLU A 265 -17.97 -38.93 21.64
CA GLU A 265 -16.66 -39.54 21.88
C GLU A 265 -15.84 -38.68 22.86
N VAL A 266 -15.45 -39.25 24.01
CA VAL A 266 -14.55 -38.59 24.95
C VAL A 266 -13.11 -38.76 24.50
N VAL A 267 -12.54 -37.70 23.93
CA VAL A 267 -11.16 -37.68 23.43
C VAL A 267 -10.29 -36.79 24.32
N SER A 268 -9.11 -37.27 24.72
CA SER A 268 -8.16 -36.46 25.49
C SER A 268 -7.65 -35.28 24.66
N ALA A 269 -7.27 -34.17 25.32
CA ALA A 269 -6.76 -32.98 24.62
C ALA A 269 -5.54 -33.30 23.73
N ALA A 270 -4.65 -34.20 24.18
CA ALA A 270 -3.49 -34.63 23.40
C ALA A 270 -3.90 -35.44 22.16
N SER A 271 -4.84 -36.39 22.30
CA SER A 271 -5.35 -37.16 21.16
C SER A 271 -6.12 -36.26 20.18
N LEU A 272 -6.90 -35.30 20.69
CA LEU A 272 -7.61 -34.33 19.86
C LEU A 272 -6.63 -33.47 19.06
N PHE A 273 -5.56 -32.99 19.71
CA PHE A 273 -4.52 -32.24 19.03
C PHE A 273 -3.86 -33.05 17.91
N VAL A 274 -3.50 -34.31 18.14
CA VAL A 274 -2.93 -35.18 17.09
C VAL A 274 -3.91 -35.34 15.92
N ARG A 275 -5.19 -35.63 16.20
CA ARG A 275 -6.24 -35.72 15.18
C ARG A 275 -6.36 -34.44 14.36
N MET A 276 -6.41 -33.28 15.03
CA MET A 276 -6.47 -31.98 14.35
C MET A 276 -5.18 -31.63 13.61
N PHE A 277 -4.02 -32.07 14.09
CA PHE A 277 -2.74 -31.85 13.44
C PHE A 277 -2.66 -32.55 12.09
N PHE A 278 -3.11 -33.80 11.98
CA PHE A 278 -3.10 -34.52 10.70
C PHE A 278 -4.30 -34.14 9.82
N GLY A 279 -5.52 -34.21 10.36
CA GLY A 279 -6.76 -34.14 9.60
C GLY A 279 -7.20 -32.73 9.22
N ALA A 280 -6.76 -31.71 9.96
CA ALA A 280 -7.01 -30.30 9.65
C ALA A 280 -5.70 -29.58 9.31
N GLY A 281 -4.75 -29.53 10.23
CA GLY A 281 -3.49 -28.80 10.07
C GLY A 281 -2.69 -29.22 8.84
N LEU A 282 -2.22 -30.46 8.76
CA LEU A 282 -1.42 -30.92 7.62
C LEU A 282 -2.27 -30.96 6.34
N MET A 283 -3.44 -31.60 6.40
CA MET A 283 -4.28 -31.79 5.21
C MET A 283 -4.70 -30.46 4.56
N GLU A 284 -5.28 -29.54 5.33
CA GLU A 284 -5.92 -28.35 4.79
C GLU A 284 -4.89 -27.29 4.40
N GLU A 285 -3.80 -27.13 5.15
CA GLU A 285 -2.71 -26.23 4.75
C GLU A 285 -2.03 -26.72 3.46
N LEU A 286 -1.93 -28.03 3.25
CA LEU A 286 -1.41 -28.57 1.99
C LEU A 286 -2.37 -28.35 0.83
N LEU A 287 -3.67 -28.60 1.02
CA LEU A 287 -4.70 -28.32 0.00
C LEU A 287 -4.68 -26.85 -0.43
N LYS A 288 -4.62 -25.92 0.55
CA LYS A 288 -4.51 -24.48 0.29
C LYS A 288 -3.17 -24.07 -0.32
N ALA A 289 -2.11 -24.84 -0.12
CA ALA A 289 -0.83 -24.60 -0.79
C ALA A 289 -0.85 -24.98 -2.28
N LEU A 290 -1.73 -25.89 -2.73
CA LEU A 290 -1.74 -26.38 -4.12
C LEU A 290 -1.92 -25.26 -5.16
N PRO A 291 -2.85 -24.30 -5.03
CA PRO A 291 -2.98 -23.19 -5.98
C PRO A 291 -1.75 -22.26 -5.98
N VAL A 292 -1.10 -22.09 -4.83
CA VAL A 292 0.13 -21.28 -4.70
C VAL A 292 1.29 -21.94 -5.43
N LEU A 293 1.45 -23.27 -5.28
CA LEU A 293 2.43 -24.06 -6.01
C LEU A 293 2.11 -24.11 -7.51
N GLY A 294 0.84 -24.23 -7.87
CA GLY A 294 0.36 -24.14 -9.25
C GLY A 294 0.73 -22.80 -9.89
N ALA A 295 0.51 -21.69 -9.18
CA ALA A 295 0.93 -20.37 -9.65
C ALA A 295 2.45 -20.28 -9.84
N TYR A 296 3.26 -20.85 -8.93
CA TYR A 296 4.70 -20.94 -9.11
C TYR A 296 5.09 -21.67 -10.40
N PHE A 297 4.57 -22.89 -10.62
CA PHE A 297 4.89 -23.67 -11.82
C PHE A 297 4.40 -22.99 -13.11
N LEU A 298 3.18 -22.43 -13.11
CA LEU A 298 2.66 -21.67 -14.25
C LEU A 298 3.52 -20.44 -14.54
N GLY A 299 3.95 -19.72 -13.51
CA GLY A 299 4.85 -18.57 -13.67
C GLY A 299 6.18 -18.93 -14.34
N MET A 300 6.70 -20.14 -14.12
CA MET A 300 7.92 -20.62 -14.79
C MET A 300 7.75 -20.84 -16.30
N LEU A 301 6.52 -20.98 -16.80
CA LEU A 301 6.23 -21.18 -18.22
C LEU A 301 6.22 -19.87 -19.01
N PHE A 302 6.14 -18.71 -18.34
CA PHE A 302 6.03 -17.41 -18.99
C PHE A 302 7.35 -16.62 -18.92
N SER A 303 7.51 -15.67 -19.84
CA SER A 303 8.57 -14.66 -19.81
C SER A 303 8.16 -13.45 -18.95
N SER A 304 9.14 -12.62 -18.59
CA SER A 304 8.89 -11.33 -17.93
C SER A 304 8.06 -10.43 -18.87
N PRO A 305 7.04 -9.69 -18.39
CA PRO A 305 6.67 -9.46 -16.98
C PRO A 305 5.60 -10.44 -16.43
N TRP A 306 5.11 -11.38 -17.24
CA TRP A 306 4.00 -12.27 -16.86
C TRP A 306 4.44 -13.31 -15.83
N ARG A 307 5.68 -13.77 -15.95
CA ARG A 307 6.36 -14.60 -14.96
C ARG A 307 6.18 -14.05 -13.55
N GLU A 308 6.48 -12.78 -13.32
CA GLU A 308 6.43 -12.13 -12.00
C GLU A 308 5.00 -11.79 -11.57
N ARG A 309 4.14 -11.43 -12.53
CA ARG A 309 2.74 -11.10 -12.26
C ARG A 309 1.93 -12.31 -11.80
N ILE A 310 2.18 -13.49 -12.39
CA ILE A 310 1.43 -14.72 -12.12
C ILE A 310 2.13 -15.55 -11.03
N GLY A 311 3.44 -15.76 -11.19
CA GLY A 311 4.20 -16.73 -10.39
C GLY A 311 4.55 -16.28 -8.98
N VAL A 312 5.05 -17.20 -8.19
CA VAL A 312 5.66 -16.91 -6.88
C VAL A 312 7.16 -16.68 -7.08
N TRP A 313 7.68 -15.51 -6.71
CA TRP A 313 9.12 -15.21 -6.83
C TRP A 313 9.77 -14.83 -5.52
N GLU A 314 8.97 -14.38 -4.57
CA GLU A 314 9.43 -13.98 -3.24
C GLU A 314 8.36 -14.24 -2.17
N PRO A 315 8.70 -14.13 -0.88
CA PRO A 315 7.76 -14.41 0.20
C PRO A 315 6.47 -13.57 0.16
N LEU A 316 6.52 -12.32 -0.32
CA LEU A 316 5.32 -11.49 -0.44
C LEU A 316 4.30 -12.06 -1.44
N ASP A 317 4.76 -12.63 -2.57
CA ASP A 317 3.86 -13.29 -3.51
C ASP A 317 3.18 -14.50 -2.87
N GLY A 318 3.96 -15.28 -2.13
CA GLY A 318 3.46 -16.46 -1.45
C GLY A 318 2.45 -16.12 -0.36
N ILE A 319 2.69 -15.08 0.45
CA ILE A 319 1.74 -14.62 1.47
C ILE A 319 0.41 -14.19 0.81
N LEU A 320 0.48 -13.38 -0.25
CA LEU A 320 -0.73 -12.88 -0.94
C LEU A 320 -1.54 -14.02 -1.56
N LEU A 321 -0.89 -14.97 -2.23
CA LEU A 321 -1.57 -16.11 -2.84
C LEU A 321 -2.07 -17.11 -1.81
N GLY A 322 -1.31 -17.36 -0.73
CA GLY A 322 -1.74 -18.20 0.38
C GLY A 322 -2.95 -17.63 1.13
N ALA A 323 -2.96 -16.32 1.39
CA ALA A 323 -4.12 -15.65 1.97
C ALA A 323 -5.33 -15.64 1.01
N ALA A 324 -5.11 -15.51 -0.30
CA ALA A 324 -6.20 -15.61 -1.28
C ALA A 324 -6.76 -17.03 -1.36
N SER A 325 -5.91 -18.05 -1.31
CA SER A 325 -6.35 -19.45 -1.21
C SER A 325 -7.18 -19.68 0.05
N ALA A 326 -6.75 -19.13 1.19
CA ALA A 326 -7.52 -19.19 2.43
C ALA A 326 -8.93 -18.60 2.29
N VAL A 327 -9.10 -17.47 1.60
CA VAL A 327 -10.43 -16.90 1.30
C VAL A 327 -11.30 -17.91 0.55
N GLY A 328 -10.76 -18.53 -0.50
CA GLY A 328 -11.49 -19.54 -1.29
C GLY A 328 -11.88 -20.77 -0.46
N PHE A 329 -11.01 -21.16 0.47
CA PHE A 329 -11.28 -22.24 1.41
C PHE A 329 -12.41 -21.85 2.39
N THR A 330 -12.27 -20.72 3.08
CA THR A 330 -13.19 -20.31 4.14
C THR A 330 -14.57 -19.98 3.60
N LEU A 331 -14.68 -19.41 2.39
CA LEU A 331 -15.99 -19.18 1.78
C LEU A 331 -16.76 -20.49 1.54
N LEU A 332 -16.08 -21.56 1.15
CA LEU A 332 -16.71 -22.86 0.90
C LEU A 332 -16.98 -23.62 2.20
N GLU A 333 -16.01 -23.65 3.10
CA GLU A 333 -16.13 -24.30 4.41
C GLU A 333 -17.22 -23.65 5.27
N THR A 334 -17.20 -22.31 5.39
CA THR A 334 -18.14 -21.56 6.20
C THR A 334 -19.57 -21.68 5.65
N LEU A 335 -19.75 -21.54 4.33
CA LEU A 335 -21.08 -21.57 3.73
C LEU A 335 -21.62 -23.00 3.53
N GLY A 336 -20.75 -23.99 3.34
CA GLY A 336 -21.12 -25.38 3.04
C GLY A 336 -21.29 -26.27 4.26
N GLN A 337 -20.50 -26.09 5.32
CA GLN A 337 -20.54 -26.95 6.51
C GLN A 337 -21.02 -26.20 7.76
N TYR A 338 -20.44 -25.03 8.07
CA TYR A 338 -20.73 -24.35 9.34
C TYR A 338 -22.09 -23.64 9.40
N VAL A 339 -22.48 -22.90 8.35
CA VAL A 339 -23.74 -22.14 8.35
C VAL A 339 -24.98 -23.06 8.47
N PRO A 340 -25.10 -24.15 7.69
CA PRO A 340 -26.24 -25.06 7.80
C PRO A 340 -26.32 -25.75 9.17
N GLU A 341 -25.19 -26.19 9.73
CA GLU A 341 -25.14 -26.88 11.02
C GLU A 341 -25.56 -25.98 12.19
N ILE A 342 -25.11 -24.72 12.20
CA ILE A 342 -25.51 -23.73 13.20
C ILE A 342 -27.00 -23.41 13.07
N MET A 343 -27.49 -23.20 11.85
CA MET A 343 -28.92 -22.96 11.64
C MET A 343 -29.78 -24.10 12.15
N ASN A 344 -29.36 -25.35 11.91
CA ASN A 344 -30.07 -26.55 12.39
C ASN A 344 -30.04 -26.65 13.93
N ASN A 345 -28.89 -26.43 14.57
CA ASN A 345 -28.75 -26.50 16.02
C ASN A 345 -29.55 -25.41 16.75
N VAL A 346 -29.66 -24.22 16.13
CA VAL A 346 -30.34 -23.06 16.70
C VAL A 346 -31.87 -23.11 16.46
N THR A 347 -32.33 -23.65 15.32
CA THR A 347 -33.78 -23.85 15.06
C THR A 347 -34.39 -24.94 15.94
N LEU A 348 -33.61 -25.93 16.36
CA LEU A 348 -34.08 -27.02 17.23
C LEU A 348 -34.23 -26.62 18.72
N GLN A 349 -33.68 -25.49 19.16
CA GLN A 349 -33.62 -25.13 20.58
C GLN A 349 -34.47 -23.93 21.05
N ALA A 350 -35.01 -23.06 20.18
CA ALA A 350 -35.92 -21.99 20.65
C ALA A 350 -36.70 -21.26 19.55
N GLY A 351 -37.91 -20.80 19.89
CA GLY A 351 -38.74 -19.86 19.11
C GLY A 351 -38.16 -18.44 18.93
N GLU A 352 -36.98 -18.16 19.50
CA GLU A 352 -36.17 -16.94 19.33
C GLU A 352 -34.79 -17.22 18.68
N GLY A 353 -34.59 -18.39 18.05
CA GLY A 353 -33.27 -18.86 17.60
C GLY A 353 -32.55 -17.94 16.59
N GLN A 354 -33.27 -17.18 15.77
CA GLN A 354 -32.65 -16.48 14.64
C GLN A 354 -31.67 -15.37 15.04
N LEU A 355 -31.90 -14.70 16.19
CA LEU A 355 -31.03 -13.62 16.68
C LEU A 355 -29.73 -14.18 17.29
N LEU A 356 -29.83 -15.27 18.06
CA LEU A 356 -28.67 -15.93 18.67
C LEU A 356 -27.75 -16.55 17.60
N GLY A 357 -28.35 -17.15 16.56
CA GLY A 357 -27.61 -17.68 15.42
C GLY A 357 -26.78 -16.61 14.69
N LEU A 358 -27.36 -15.43 14.47
CA LEU A 358 -26.66 -14.30 13.82
C LEU A 358 -25.52 -13.74 14.69
N GLN A 359 -25.75 -13.61 16.01
CA GLN A 359 -24.75 -13.11 16.97
C GLN A 359 -23.50 -14.01 17.07
N LEU A 360 -23.67 -15.32 16.89
CA LEU A 360 -22.56 -16.28 16.89
C LEU A 360 -21.90 -16.42 15.51
N LEU A 361 -22.63 -16.13 14.44
CA LEU A 361 -22.14 -16.23 13.07
C LEU A 361 -20.99 -15.25 12.82
N ILE A 362 -21.17 -13.96 13.16
CA ILE A 362 -20.17 -12.92 12.84
C ILE A 362 -18.80 -13.22 13.48
N PRO A 363 -18.68 -13.47 14.80
CA PRO A 363 -17.39 -13.77 15.42
C PRO A 363 -16.75 -15.05 14.88
N ARG A 364 -17.56 -16.05 14.51
CA ARG A 364 -17.05 -17.32 13.97
C ARG A 364 -16.53 -17.15 12.54
N ILE A 365 -17.26 -16.46 11.67
CA ILE A 365 -16.79 -16.10 10.33
C ILE A 365 -15.48 -15.33 10.46
N LEU A 366 -15.45 -14.29 11.29
CA LEU A 366 -14.26 -13.46 11.47
C LEU A 366 -13.07 -14.28 11.98
N GLY A 367 -13.29 -15.13 13.00
CA GLY A 367 -12.26 -16.00 13.57
C GLY A 367 -11.71 -17.02 12.57
N SER A 368 -12.58 -17.72 11.85
CA SER A 368 -12.18 -18.68 10.80
C SER A 368 -11.42 -17.98 9.67
N VAL A 369 -11.97 -16.89 9.12
CA VAL A 369 -11.33 -16.13 8.03
C VAL A 369 -9.93 -15.65 8.42
N VAL A 370 -9.81 -14.99 9.57
CA VAL A 370 -8.52 -14.44 10.03
C VAL A 370 -7.54 -15.55 10.35
N GLY A 371 -7.99 -16.64 10.99
CA GLY A 371 -7.17 -17.80 11.30
C GLY A 371 -6.61 -18.45 10.04
N HIS A 372 -7.47 -18.82 9.08
CA HIS A 372 -7.02 -19.49 7.86
C HIS A 372 -6.09 -18.62 7.03
N MET A 373 -6.30 -17.30 6.98
CA MET A 373 -5.35 -16.37 6.36
C MET A 373 -4.00 -16.33 7.08
N ALA A 374 -4.00 -16.39 8.42
CA ALA A 374 -2.78 -16.40 9.21
C ALA A 374 -1.91 -17.62 8.88
N TYR A 375 -2.46 -18.84 8.97
CA TYR A 375 -1.70 -20.06 8.74
C TYR A 375 -1.30 -20.20 7.26
N SER A 376 -2.24 -19.97 6.33
CA SER A 376 -1.98 -20.16 4.89
C SER A 376 -1.07 -19.06 4.34
N GLY A 377 -1.21 -17.82 4.83
CA GLY A 377 -0.29 -16.73 4.52
C GLY A 377 1.12 -16.99 5.08
N TYR A 378 1.21 -17.55 6.28
CA TYR A 378 2.48 -17.96 6.88
C TYR A 378 3.15 -19.10 6.08
N LEU A 379 2.41 -20.13 5.68
CA LEU A 379 2.94 -21.17 4.79
C LEU A 379 3.36 -20.57 3.43
N GLY A 380 2.55 -19.67 2.88
CA GLY A 380 2.87 -18.89 1.69
C GLY A 380 4.21 -18.16 1.77
N TYR A 381 4.52 -17.55 2.92
CA TYR A 381 5.84 -16.95 3.18
C TYR A 381 6.98 -17.96 2.98
N PHE A 382 6.86 -19.17 3.53
CA PHE A 382 7.90 -20.21 3.38
C PHE A 382 7.99 -20.75 1.96
N ILE A 383 6.87 -20.86 1.24
CA ILE A 383 6.88 -21.20 -0.19
C ILE A 383 7.71 -20.16 -0.96
N GLY A 384 7.42 -18.87 -0.81
CA GLY A 384 8.20 -17.82 -1.46
C GLY A 384 9.65 -17.72 -0.99
N LEU A 385 9.92 -17.99 0.29
CA LEU A 385 11.29 -18.01 0.83
C LEU A 385 12.12 -19.16 0.26
N SER A 386 11.50 -20.32 0.03
CA SER A 386 12.15 -21.49 -0.56
C SER A 386 12.65 -21.22 -2.00
N ILE A 387 11.99 -20.30 -2.70
CA ILE A 387 12.34 -19.86 -4.04
C ILE A 387 13.56 -18.92 -4.00
N LEU A 388 13.61 -17.99 -3.03
CA LEU A 388 14.78 -17.13 -2.81
C LEU A 388 16.01 -17.90 -2.31
N LYS A 389 15.82 -19.04 -1.63
CA LYS A 389 16.89 -19.84 -1.00
C LYS A 389 16.83 -21.31 -1.48
N PRO A 390 17.10 -21.57 -2.77
CA PRO A 390 16.87 -22.89 -3.38
C PRO A 390 17.68 -24.01 -2.73
N SER A 391 18.91 -23.73 -2.26
CA SER A 391 19.76 -24.71 -1.58
C SER A 391 19.20 -25.22 -0.25
N LYS A 392 18.27 -24.48 0.37
CA LYS A 392 17.65 -24.82 1.66
C LYS A 392 16.16 -25.10 1.52
N ARG A 393 15.63 -25.26 0.29
CA ARG A 393 14.19 -25.30 0.00
C ARG A 393 13.43 -26.32 0.85
N TRP A 394 13.94 -27.53 0.97
CA TRP A 394 13.25 -28.61 1.68
C TRP A 394 13.15 -28.33 3.16
N ARG A 395 14.24 -27.86 3.79
CA ARG A 395 14.23 -27.44 5.19
C ARG A 395 13.25 -26.29 5.43
N ILE A 396 13.22 -25.30 4.53
CA ILE A 396 12.32 -24.13 4.62
C ILE A 396 10.86 -24.58 4.54
N LEU A 397 10.51 -25.37 3.52
CA LEU A 397 9.15 -25.86 3.31
C LEU A 397 8.69 -26.75 4.46
N SER A 398 9.52 -27.68 4.93
CA SER A 398 9.18 -28.55 6.07
C SER A 398 8.90 -27.75 7.35
N VAL A 399 9.75 -26.77 7.68
CA VAL A 399 9.54 -25.92 8.85
C VAL A 399 8.25 -25.12 8.70
N GLY A 400 8.06 -24.45 7.56
CA GLY A 400 6.85 -23.65 7.31
C GLY A 400 5.57 -24.47 7.40
N TYR A 401 5.56 -25.65 6.78
CA TYR A 401 4.40 -26.54 6.74
C TYR A 401 4.05 -27.10 8.12
N LEU A 402 5.03 -27.61 8.86
CA LEU A 402 4.80 -28.14 10.21
C LEU A 402 4.37 -27.05 11.19
N CYS A 403 4.95 -25.84 11.09
CA CYS A 403 4.55 -24.71 11.94
C CYS A 403 3.12 -24.24 11.62
N ALA A 404 2.77 -24.07 10.35
CA ALA A 404 1.41 -23.67 9.95
C ALA A 404 0.37 -24.72 10.38
N ALA A 405 0.65 -26.01 10.14
CA ALA A 405 -0.20 -27.11 10.58
C ALA A 405 -0.36 -27.15 12.10
N THR A 406 0.69 -26.87 12.86
CA THR A 406 0.64 -26.80 14.34
C THR A 406 -0.26 -25.67 14.80
N LEU A 407 -0.11 -24.46 14.26
CA LEU A 407 -0.94 -23.31 14.63
C LEU A 407 -2.43 -23.56 14.34
N HIS A 408 -2.71 -24.13 13.16
CA HIS A 408 -4.06 -24.51 12.78
C HIS A 408 -4.63 -25.59 13.71
N ALA A 409 -3.86 -26.65 13.99
CA ALA A 409 -4.28 -27.71 14.90
C ALA A 409 -4.56 -27.19 16.32
N LEU A 410 -3.73 -26.26 16.81
CA LEU A 410 -3.96 -25.59 18.09
C LEU A 410 -5.26 -24.80 18.07
N TRP A 411 -5.57 -24.06 17.00
CA TRP A 411 -6.82 -23.32 16.89
C TRP A 411 -8.03 -24.27 17.00
N ASN A 412 -8.02 -25.35 16.21
CA ASN A 412 -9.12 -26.32 16.20
C ASN A 412 -9.24 -27.06 17.53
N ALA A 413 -8.14 -27.53 18.11
CA ALA A 413 -8.17 -28.27 19.37
C ALA A 413 -8.58 -27.39 20.56
N THR A 414 -8.07 -26.15 20.64
CA THR A 414 -8.34 -25.27 21.77
C THR A 414 -9.75 -24.67 21.74
N GLY A 415 -10.38 -24.61 20.56
CA GLY A 415 -11.80 -24.25 20.42
C GLY A 415 -12.75 -25.14 21.19
N TYR A 416 -12.37 -26.41 21.47
CA TYR A 416 -13.15 -27.34 22.31
C TYR A 416 -12.82 -27.23 23.81
N VAL A 417 -11.75 -26.52 24.18
CA VAL A 417 -11.22 -26.51 25.54
C VAL A 417 -11.52 -25.21 26.27
N SER A 418 -11.16 -24.06 25.68
CA SER A 418 -11.30 -22.77 26.34
C SER A 418 -11.31 -21.61 25.35
N PRO A 419 -12.34 -20.72 25.41
CA PRO A 419 -12.36 -19.50 24.60
C PRO A 419 -11.16 -18.58 24.86
N LEU A 420 -10.63 -18.55 26.08
CA LEU A 420 -9.45 -17.75 26.42
C LEU A 420 -8.20 -18.31 25.72
N LEU A 421 -8.01 -19.63 25.74
CA LEU A 421 -6.89 -20.27 25.06
C LEU A 421 -6.99 -20.11 23.54
N LEU A 422 -8.19 -20.22 22.99
CA LEU A 422 -8.47 -19.94 21.58
C LEU A 422 -8.05 -18.52 21.19
N ALA A 423 -8.39 -17.52 22.03
CA ALA A 423 -7.97 -16.13 21.81
C ALA A 423 -6.44 -15.98 21.81
N VAL A 424 -5.74 -16.64 22.75
CA VAL A 424 -4.27 -16.65 22.80
C VAL A 424 -3.68 -17.26 21.53
N VAL A 425 -4.20 -18.40 21.07
CA VAL A 425 -3.75 -19.04 19.83
C VAL A 425 -4.01 -18.16 18.60
N GLY A 426 -5.15 -17.47 18.56
CA GLY A 426 -5.46 -16.50 17.51
C GLY A 426 -4.44 -15.35 17.45
N VAL A 427 -4.13 -14.75 18.59
CA VAL A 427 -3.12 -13.67 18.68
C VAL A 427 -1.75 -14.17 18.26
N LEU A 428 -1.32 -15.35 18.73
CA LEU A 428 -0.06 -15.97 18.35
C LEU A 428 0.02 -16.21 16.83
N SER A 429 -1.04 -16.73 16.24
CA SER A 429 -1.10 -17.02 14.81
C SER A 429 -0.98 -15.76 13.96
N TYR A 430 -1.66 -14.69 14.38
CA TYR A 430 -1.55 -13.39 13.72
C TYR A 430 -0.15 -12.77 13.91
N ALA A 431 0.47 -12.92 15.09
CA ALA A 431 1.83 -12.47 15.33
C ALA A 431 2.85 -13.18 14.41
N PHE A 432 2.65 -14.47 14.14
CA PHE A 432 3.44 -15.23 13.17
C PHE A 432 3.28 -14.68 11.76
N LEU A 433 2.05 -14.45 11.29
CA LEU A 433 1.78 -13.85 9.99
C LEU A 433 2.40 -12.44 9.88
N ALA A 434 2.17 -11.57 10.88
CA ALA A 434 2.70 -10.21 10.91
C ALA A 434 4.24 -10.21 10.85
N SER A 435 4.89 -11.09 11.63
CA SER A 435 6.34 -11.26 11.61
C SER A 435 6.83 -11.75 10.24
N ALA A 436 6.12 -12.68 9.62
CA ALA A 436 6.42 -13.16 8.27
C ALA A 436 6.30 -12.03 7.22
N ILE A 437 5.26 -11.19 7.29
CA ILE A 437 5.09 -10.03 6.41
C ILE A 437 6.25 -9.04 6.59
N LEU A 438 6.61 -8.68 7.83
CA LEU A 438 7.72 -7.77 8.10
C LEU A 438 9.04 -8.33 7.55
N LYS A 439 9.30 -9.63 7.75
CA LYS A 439 10.50 -10.27 7.22
C LYS A 439 10.47 -10.38 5.70
N ALA A 440 9.34 -10.68 5.10
CA ALA A 440 9.14 -10.72 3.66
C ALA A 440 9.48 -9.38 3.01
N ARG A 441 9.00 -8.28 3.59
CA ARG A 441 9.30 -6.92 3.11
C ARG A 441 10.80 -6.60 3.18
N ALA A 442 11.47 -7.03 4.25
CA ALA A 442 12.91 -6.83 4.39
C ALA A 442 13.74 -7.65 3.38
N LEU A 443 13.25 -8.84 3.00
CA LEU A 443 13.93 -9.75 2.07
C LEU A 443 13.58 -9.49 0.59
N SER A 444 12.57 -8.69 0.31
CA SER A 444 12.01 -8.51 -1.03
C SER A 444 13.02 -7.90 -2.01
N PRO A 445 13.38 -8.57 -3.13
CA PRO A 445 14.25 -7.99 -4.15
C PRO A 445 13.65 -6.77 -4.83
N THR A 446 12.31 -6.66 -4.86
CA THR A 446 11.57 -5.55 -5.45
C THR A 446 11.13 -4.50 -4.41
N ARG A 447 11.81 -4.43 -3.25
CA ARG A 447 11.45 -3.54 -2.14
C ARG A 447 11.24 -2.07 -2.53
N SER A 448 12.02 -1.55 -3.50
CA SER A 448 11.90 -0.17 -4.00
C SER A 448 10.62 0.09 -4.81
N GLN A 449 9.98 -0.97 -5.31
CA GLN A 449 8.74 -0.93 -6.10
C GLN A 449 7.50 -1.12 -5.22
N ASN A 450 7.66 -1.64 -3.99
CA ASN A 450 6.57 -1.88 -3.05
C ASN A 450 5.94 -0.55 -2.62
N PHE A 451 4.62 -0.49 -2.52
CA PHE A 451 3.90 0.74 -2.15
C PHE A 451 3.90 0.98 -0.64
N ALA A 452 4.02 -0.06 0.20
CA ALA A 452 4.09 0.09 1.65
C ALA A 452 5.46 0.57 2.17
N THR A 453 6.52 0.53 1.36
CA THR A 453 7.85 1.06 1.74
C THR A 453 7.95 2.57 1.67
N ARG A 454 6.90 3.26 1.18
CA ARG A 454 6.81 4.73 1.14
C ARG A 454 6.30 5.37 2.44
N PHE A 455 6.03 4.58 3.50
CA PHE A 455 5.54 5.07 4.79
C PHE A 455 6.64 5.37 5.84
N SER A 456 7.92 5.18 5.52
CA SER A 456 9.01 5.65 6.40
C SER A 456 9.92 6.62 5.63
N GLY A 457 9.63 7.90 5.80
CA GLY A 457 10.60 8.98 5.66
C GLY A 457 10.39 9.89 6.87
N ASN A 458 11.23 9.71 7.89
CA ASN A 458 11.54 10.77 8.84
C ASN A 458 12.47 11.77 8.17
#